data_AF-A0A5R9EJW9-F1
#
_entry.id   AF-A0A5R9EJW9-F1
#
_cell.length_a   1.000
_cell.length_b   1.000
_cell.length_c   1.000
_cell.angle_alpha   90.00
_cell.angle_beta   90.00
_cell.angle_gamma   90.00
#
_symmetry.space_group_name_H-M   'P 1'
#
loop_
_entity.id
_entity.type
_entity.pdbx_description
1 polymer ?
#
loop_
_entity_poly.entity_id
_entity_poly.type
_entity_poly.pdbx_seq_one_letter_code
_entity_poly.pdbx_strand_id
1 'polypeptide(L)'
;MIEQATAHRLAGDWAAACAAARVDIAFVPAEIAAGHGGETAADLLDDLRHFVPDLLRWHLPRYVRGGHTRLVPGRTVLLARYGPPADRPAGPLLFVTTPGRPEGPQRLVLHCAVAGVQEFLGDTGPRVHDWTSARHLWDARHTAALRERCGGGRDRAPFCRADGTPLPPEGLPTADPGSHDPAARTEWITRLHEHGELEAAFAAAGIGLDLNPPATRSWYRVDPESLLRGSPLNLPRLTPEFRLLARRRGCSRFQIPRNHGAAILLELSEPGPAGTLRASLAPPDRLATVPHVPEAFWRRLPDLDLVRSGQVAPARLHPLVAGALFPALEVADGAAGPPGPQAPEPFRVRCRGEWHRVAWADGGLRMPHAEEEQRRERALRALGGAVTGCFAVQPAWASDSGRLPKALRAQRADLFRRAEHGDAPGVLALLDAGVDPHVRDGAGRTLLHALHLLDHEELLPRVLAAGADLEATDRSGRTPLFTAASEGGSRTLVEALIAAGASIGSVDPSGMSLAHVIKLRRRGDLAFLRDRVRTEHPGLGDDRWEARARVSATRTMNTTDEGTHT
;
A
#
# COMPACT_ATOMS: atom_id res chain seq x y z
N MET A 1 -6.51 -13.88 -3.51
CA MET A 1 -6.05 -12.77 -4.38
C MET A 1 -5.16 -13.25 -5.53
N ILE A 2 -3.85 -13.49 -5.34
CA ILE A 2 -2.90 -13.83 -6.44
C ILE A 2 -3.38 -15.04 -7.25
N GLU A 3 -3.81 -16.10 -6.56
CA GLU A 3 -4.27 -17.35 -7.19
C GLU A 3 -5.50 -17.11 -8.08
N GLN A 4 -6.51 -16.43 -7.52
CA GLN A 4 -7.74 -16.06 -8.23
C GLN A 4 -7.47 -15.11 -9.42
N ALA A 5 -6.67 -14.06 -9.22
CA ALA A 5 -6.32 -13.11 -10.27
C ALA A 5 -5.57 -13.81 -11.41
N THR A 6 -4.66 -14.73 -11.08
CA THR A 6 -3.95 -15.54 -12.08
C THR A 6 -4.89 -16.49 -12.81
N ALA A 7 -5.78 -17.18 -12.11
CA ALA A 7 -6.75 -18.09 -12.74
C ALA A 7 -7.64 -17.35 -13.76
N HIS A 8 -8.19 -16.19 -13.38
CA HIS A 8 -9.00 -15.36 -14.28
C HIS A 8 -8.20 -14.85 -15.48
N ARG A 9 -6.96 -14.37 -15.26
CA ARG A 9 -6.08 -13.93 -16.34
C ARG A 9 -5.76 -15.06 -17.33
N LEU A 10 -5.44 -16.26 -16.85
CA LEU A 10 -5.16 -17.42 -17.71
C LEU A 10 -6.41 -17.88 -18.47
N ALA A 11 -7.60 -17.65 -17.94
CA ALA A 11 -8.87 -17.86 -18.64
C ALA A 11 -9.21 -16.74 -19.64
N GLY A 12 -8.41 -15.68 -19.73
CA GLY A 12 -8.63 -14.53 -20.61
C GLY A 12 -9.61 -13.48 -20.05
N ASP A 13 -10.09 -13.65 -18.82
CA ASP A 13 -11.00 -12.72 -18.15
C ASP A 13 -10.22 -11.70 -17.31
N TRP A 14 -9.70 -10.68 -17.98
CA TRP A 14 -8.95 -9.60 -17.35
C TRP A 14 -9.79 -8.76 -16.37
N ALA A 15 -11.11 -8.70 -16.57
CA ALA A 15 -12.01 -7.94 -15.70
C ALA A 15 -12.21 -8.66 -14.36
N ALA A 16 -12.42 -9.98 -14.38
CA ALA A 16 -12.45 -10.78 -13.17
C ALA A 16 -11.08 -10.82 -12.48
N ALA A 17 -9.97 -10.81 -13.23
CA ALA A 17 -8.63 -10.66 -12.65
C ALA A 17 -8.47 -9.33 -11.89
N CYS A 18 -8.93 -8.22 -12.47
CA CYS A 18 -8.98 -6.90 -11.81
C CYS A 18 -9.82 -6.95 -10.53
N ALA A 19 -11.04 -7.52 -10.58
CA ALA A 19 -11.90 -7.65 -9.43
C ALA A 19 -11.25 -8.45 -8.29
N ALA A 20 -10.65 -9.60 -8.59
CA ALA A 20 -9.93 -10.45 -7.63
C ALA A 20 -8.73 -9.72 -6.99
N ALA A 21 -8.06 -8.85 -7.74
CA ALA A 21 -6.95 -8.02 -7.27
C ALA A 21 -7.38 -6.67 -6.66
N ARG A 22 -8.70 -6.43 -6.53
CA ARG A 22 -9.30 -5.21 -5.96
C ARG A 22 -8.95 -3.95 -6.77
N VAL A 23 -9.07 -4.07 -8.09
CA VAL A 23 -8.93 -3.00 -9.07
C VAL A 23 -10.29 -2.75 -9.72
N ASP A 24 -10.86 -1.58 -9.44
CA ASP A 24 -12.11 -1.12 -10.04
C ASP A 24 -11.84 -0.59 -11.46
N ILE A 25 -12.73 -0.87 -12.41
CA ILE A 25 -12.58 -0.44 -13.82
C ILE A 25 -13.49 0.77 -14.04
N ALA A 26 -12.93 1.88 -14.52
CA ALA A 26 -13.63 3.15 -14.70
C ALA A 26 -13.81 3.56 -16.17
N PHE A 27 -13.82 2.59 -17.09
CA PHE A 27 -14.02 2.82 -18.53
C PHE A 27 -14.64 1.59 -19.18
N VAL A 28 -15.23 1.77 -20.37
CA VAL A 28 -15.78 0.69 -21.18
C VAL A 28 -14.95 0.55 -22.47
N PRO A 29 -14.33 -0.62 -22.77
CA PRO A 29 -13.50 -0.77 -23.97
C PRO A 29 -14.21 -0.43 -25.30
N ALA A 30 -15.52 -0.68 -25.38
CA ALA A 30 -16.32 -0.34 -26.56
C ALA A 30 -16.37 1.17 -26.83
N GLU A 31 -16.36 2.01 -25.79
CA GLU A 31 -16.31 3.47 -25.93
C GLU A 31 -14.96 3.93 -26.49
N ILE A 32 -13.87 3.25 -26.12
CA ILE A 32 -12.53 3.52 -26.67
C ILE A 32 -12.49 3.17 -28.17
N ALA A 33 -13.09 2.05 -28.57
CA ALA A 33 -13.19 1.67 -29.98
C ALA A 33 -13.98 2.70 -30.81
N ALA A 34 -15.10 3.19 -30.27
CA ALA A 34 -15.92 4.21 -30.92
C ALA A 34 -15.19 5.57 -31.03
N GLY A 35 -14.42 5.96 -30.01
CA GLY A 35 -13.71 7.25 -29.97
C GLY A 35 -12.35 7.26 -30.68
N HIS A 36 -11.64 6.14 -30.73
CA HIS A 36 -10.22 6.09 -31.14
C HIS A 36 -9.89 5.01 -32.18
N GLY A 37 -10.92 4.36 -32.73
CA GLY A 37 -10.79 3.36 -33.79
C GLY A 37 -10.48 1.96 -33.27
N GLY A 38 -10.73 0.97 -34.13
CA GLY A 38 -10.60 -0.45 -33.81
C GLY A 38 -9.18 -0.91 -33.49
N GLU A 39 -8.17 -0.30 -34.13
CA GLU A 39 -6.75 -0.65 -33.91
C GLU A 39 -6.30 -0.28 -32.48
N THR A 40 -6.54 0.96 -32.05
CA THR A 40 -6.27 1.43 -30.68
C THR A 40 -6.97 0.56 -29.63
N ALA A 41 -8.22 0.18 -29.89
CA ALA A 41 -8.98 -0.68 -28.98
C ALA A 41 -8.44 -2.11 -28.95
N ALA A 42 -7.94 -2.64 -30.07
CA ALA A 42 -7.30 -3.95 -30.14
C ALA A 42 -6.01 -3.97 -29.33
N ASP A 43 -5.16 -2.94 -29.44
CA ASP A 43 -3.92 -2.80 -28.66
C ASP A 43 -4.21 -2.71 -27.16
N LEU A 44 -5.22 -1.92 -26.77
CA LEU A 44 -5.67 -1.84 -25.38
C LEU A 44 -6.15 -3.19 -24.87
N LEU A 45 -6.98 -3.91 -25.63
CA LEU A 45 -7.49 -5.21 -25.23
C LEU A 45 -6.39 -6.27 -25.14
N ASP A 46 -5.39 -6.22 -26.02
CA ASP A 46 -4.22 -7.09 -25.96
C ASP A 46 -3.40 -6.84 -24.69
N ASP A 47 -3.14 -5.57 -24.34
CA ASP A 47 -2.50 -5.21 -23.08
C ASP A 47 -3.33 -5.66 -21.86
N LEU A 48 -4.65 -5.50 -21.89
CA LEU A 48 -5.55 -5.90 -20.80
C LEU A 48 -5.58 -7.43 -20.60
N ARG A 49 -5.55 -8.23 -21.66
CA ARG A 49 -5.46 -9.70 -21.56
C ARG A 49 -4.18 -10.17 -20.86
N HIS A 50 -3.11 -9.40 -20.95
CA HIS A 50 -1.82 -9.68 -20.32
C HIS A 50 -1.59 -8.88 -19.03
N PHE A 51 -2.56 -8.07 -18.62
CA PHE A 51 -2.49 -7.26 -17.41
C PHE A 51 -2.51 -8.15 -16.16
N VAL A 52 -1.55 -7.90 -15.26
CA VAL A 52 -1.37 -8.61 -14.00
C VAL A 52 -1.62 -7.62 -12.84
N PRO A 53 -2.89 -7.42 -12.43
CA PRO A 53 -3.25 -6.38 -11.47
C PRO A 53 -2.68 -6.63 -10.06
N ASP A 54 -2.52 -7.88 -9.67
CA ASP A 54 -1.90 -8.29 -8.42
C ASP A 54 -0.38 -8.04 -8.40
N LEU A 55 0.31 -8.21 -9.54
CA LEU A 55 1.72 -7.84 -9.71
C LEU A 55 1.89 -6.31 -9.72
N LEU A 56 1.02 -5.58 -10.40
CA LEU A 56 1.02 -4.11 -10.33
C LEU A 56 0.96 -3.66 -8.87
N ARG A 57 -0.02 -4.18 -8.13
CA ARG A 57 -0.23 -3.90 -6.70
C ARG A 57 0.96 -4.29 -5.82
N TRP A 58 1.68 -5.35 -6.18
CA TRP A 58 2.87 -5.79 -5.48
C TRP A 58 3.95 -4.70 -5.48
N HIS A 59 4.18 -4.07 -6.63
CA HIS A 59 5.24 -3.09 -6.82
C HIS A 59 4.85 -1.63 -6.52
N LEU A 60 3.56 -1.34 -6.33
CA LEU A 60 3.13 0.03 -6.04
C LEU A 60 3.76 0.58 -4.74
N PRO A 61 4.09 1.89 -4.69
CA PRO A 61 4.66 2.54 -3.51
C PRO A 61 3.82 2.32 -2.25
N ARG A 62 4.50 2.06 -1.12
CA ARG A 62 3.87 1.81 0.19
C ARG A 62 4.36 2.76 1.26
N TYR A 63 3.45 3.16 2.14
CA TYR A 63 3.74 3.86 3.38
C TYR A 63 4.10 2.83 4.46
N VAL A 64 5.36 2.80 4.90
CA VAL A 64 5.91 1.78 5.83
C VAL A 64 6.12 2.31 7.26
N ARG A 65 5.54 3.45 7.62
CA ARG A 65 5.70 4.03 8.97
C ARG A 65 4.67 3.46 9.95
N GLY A 66 5.09 3.25 11.20
CA GLY A 66 4.21 2.84 12.30
C GLY A 66 3.74 1.38 12.22
N GLY A 67 4.40 0.53 11.42
CA GLY A 67 4.02 -0.89 11.26
C GLY A 67 2.91 -1.14 10.24
N HIS A 68 2.40 -0.09 9.58
CA HIS A 68 1.48 -0.21 8.45
C HIS A 68 2.26 -0.40 7.14
N THR A 69 1.68 -1.07 6.15
CA THR A 69 2.29 -1.25 4.81
C THR A 69 1.32 -0.92 3.68
N ARG A 70 0.47 0.09 3.91
CA ARG A 70 -0.61 0.53 3.01
C ARG A 70 -0.06 1.22 1.77
N LEU A 71 -0.82 1.21 0.68
CA LEU A 71 -0.48 1.93 -0.54
C LEU A 71 -0.38 3.43 -0.27
N VAL A 72 0.61 4.08 -0.88
CA VAL A 72 0.72 5.54 -0.80
C VAL A 72 -0.49 6.15 -1.50
N PRO A 73 -1.25 7.05 -0.84
CA PRO A 73 -2.51 7.54 -1.37
C PRO A 73 -2.35 8.59 -2.47
N GLY A 74 -3.38 8.72 -3.31
CA GLY A 74 -3.53 9.82 -4.26
C GLY A 74 -2.39 9.91 -5.28
N ARG A 75 -1.87 8.75 -5.69
CA ARG A 75 -0.92 8.54 -6.79
C ARG A 75 -1.65 8.09 -8.05
N THR A 76 -1.14 8.56 -9.19
CA THR A 76 -1.50 8.14 -10.54
C THR A 76 -0.31 7.43 -11.16
N VAL A 77 -0.49 6.20 -11.64
CA VAL A 77 0.55 5.40 -12.28
C VAL A 77 0.16 5.16 -13.74
N LEU A 78 0.90 5.79 -14.65
CA LEU A 78 0.69 5.66 -16.09
C LEU A 78 1.30 4.35 -16.58
N LEU A 79 0.49 3.48 -17.18
CA LEU A 79 0.89 2.16 -17.64
C LEU A 79 1.22 2.14 -19.13
N ALA A 80 0.34 2.66 -19.98
CA ALA A 80 0.51 2.63 -21.43
C ALA A 80 -0.06 3.88 -22.12
N ARG A 81 0.42 4.13 -23.34
CA ARG A 81 -0.08 5.17 -24.24
C ARG A 81 -0.41 4.48 -25.57
N TYR A 82 -1.60 4.74 -26.09
CA TYR A 82 -2.04 4.20 -27.38
C TYR A 82 -2.23 5.35 -28.37
N GLY A 83 -2.21 5.05 -29.67
CA GLY A 83 -2.31 6.03 -30.75
C GLY A 83 -0.98 6.27 -31.48
N PRO A 84 -1.03 6.81 -32.71
CA PRO A 84 0.14 6.81 -33.60
C PRO A 84 1.24 7.77 -33.12
N PRO A 85 2.52 7.40 -33.30
CA PRO A 85 3.61 8.35 -33.22
C PRO A 85 3.54 9.30 -34.44
N ALA A 86 3.22 10.57 -34.18
CA ALA A 86 3.12 11.71 -35.10
C ALA A 86 1.77 11.91 -35.85
N ASP A 87 1.31 13.18 -35.85
CA ASP A 87 0.21 13.79 -36.61
C ASP A 87 -1.27 13.51 -36.29
N ARG A 88 -1.62 12.92 -35.13
CA ARG A 88 -3.01 12.87 -34.62
C ARG A 88 -3.13 13.42 -33.19
N PRO A 89 -4.33 13.85 -32.73
CA PRO A 89 -4.54 14.20 -31.33
C PRO A 89 -4.11 13.05 -30.41
N ALA A 90 -3.51 13.39 -29.25
CA ALA A 90 -2.94 12.44 -28.31
C ALA A 90 -3.90 11.27 -28.04
N GLY A 91 -3.46 10.04 -28.28
CA GLY A 91 -4.32 8.87 -28.08
C GLY A 91 -4.48 8.49 -26.60
N PRO A 92 -5.30 7.45 -26.31
CA PRO A 92 -5.69 7.13 -24.95
C PRO A 92 -4.55 6.67 -24.06
N LEU A 93 -4.68 7.03 -22.78
CA LEU A 93 -3.74 6.69 -21.72
C LEU A 93 -4.38 5.64 -20.81
N LEU A 94 -3.69 4.53 -20.58
CA LEU A 94 -4.05 3.56 -19.54
C LEU A 94 -3.29 3.89 -18.27
N PHE A 95 -4.01 4.12 -17.17
CA PHE A 95 -3.39 4.45 -15.89
C PHE A 95 -4.21 3.94 -14.71
N VAL A 96 -3.55 3.80 -13.57
CA VAL A 96 -4.17 3.40 -12.31
C VAL A 96 -4.04 4.50 -11.27
N THR A 97 -5.10 4.74 -10.51
CA THR A 97 -5.07 5.59 -9.32
C THR A 97 -5.10 4.75 -8.05
N THR A 98 -4.23 5.11 -7.10
CA THR A 98 -4.21 4.55 -5.74
C THR A 98 -5.30 5.18 -4.86
N PRO A 99 -5.64 4.57 -3.71
CA PRO A 99 -6.68 5.09 -2.82
C PRO A 99 -6.46 6.56 -2.47
N GLY A 100 -7.52 7.34 -2.33
CA GLY A 100 -7.41 8.76 -1.97
C GLY A 100 -6.82 9.02 -0.58
N ARG A 101 -6.79 8.01 0.31
CA ARG A 101 -6.30 8.12 1.69
C ARG A 101 -5.65 6.81 2.16
N PRO A 102 -4.69 6.87 3.11
CA PRO A 102 -4.08 5.68 3.67
C PRO A 102 -5.09 4.75 4.36
N GLU A 103 -6.12 5.31 5.01
CA GLU A 103 -7.15 4.57 5.75
C GLU A 103 -8.27 4.03 4.85
N GLY A 104 -8.24 4.34 3.55
CA GLY A 104 -9.25 3.86 2.59
C GLY A 104 -9.12 2.37 2.28
N PRO A 105 -10.08 1.81 1.50
CA PRO A 105 -10.25 0.37 1.24
C PRO A 105 -9.07 -0.31 0.52
N GLN A 106 -7.95 0.37 0.28
CA GLN A 106 -6.80 -0.16 -0.44
C GLN A 106 -7.15 -0.66 -1.85
N ARG A 107 -8.21 -0.15 -2.47
CA ARG A 107 -8.61 -0.45 -3.86
C ARG A 107 -7.91 0.47 -4.85
N LEU A 108 -7.61 -0.07 -6.01
CA LEU A 108 -7.08 0.68 -7.15
C LEU A 108 -8.22 0.99 -8.11
N VAL A 109 -8.08 2.03 -8.93
CA VAL A 109 -9.01 2.28 -10.04
C VAL A 109 -8.22 2.37 -11.33
N LEU A 110 -8.59 1.54 -12.32
CA LEU A 110 -8.03 1.49 -13.66
C LEU A 110 -8.85 2.36 -14.60
N HIS A 111 -8.18 3.26 -15.31
CA HIS A 111 -8.78 4.26 -16.18
C HIS A 111 -8.20 4.15 -17.58
N CYS A 112 -9.01 4.47 -18.59
CA CYS A 112 -8.57 4.70 -19.96
C CYS A 112 -9.26 5.97 -20.50
N ALA A 113 -8.49 7.01 -20.86
CA ALA A 113 -9.06 8.30 -21.28
C ALA A 113 -8.14 9.09 -22.23
N VAL A 114 -8.72 10.02 -22.99
CA VAL A 114 -8.04 10.90 -23.96
C VAL A 114 -8.06 12.35 -23.52
N ALA A 115 -6.86 12.90 -23.28
CA ALA A 115 -6.56 14.31 -23.01
C ALA A 115 -7.39 15.01 -21.90
N GLY A 116 -6.94 16.17 -21.42
CA GLY A 116 -7.35 16.76 -20.11
C GLY A 116 -6.62 16.15 -18.92
N VAL A 117 -6.20 14.88 -19.04
CA VAL A 117 -5.23 14.27 -18.12
C VAL A 117 -3.82 14.85 -18.35
N GLN A 118 -3.45 15.44 -19.49
CA GLN A 118 -2.17 16.18 -19.57
C GLN A 118 -2.18 17.54 -18.85
N GLU A 119 -3.35 18.15 -18.63
CA GLU A 119 -3.55 19.32 -17.76
C GLU A 119 -3.76 18.90 -16.28
N PHE A 120 -4.34 17.72 -16.03
CA PHE A 120 -4.47 17.12 -14.68
C PHE A 120 -3.18 16.43 -14.17
N LEU A 121 -2.37 15.90 -15.10
CA LEU A 121 -0.95 15.55 -14.97
C LEU A 121 -0.07 16.78 -15.26
N GLY A 122 -0.69 17.93 -15.56
CA GLY A 122 -0.09 19.23 -15.84
C GLY A 122 0.39 19.90 -14.57
N ASP A 123 1.21 19.19 -13.82
CA ASP A 123 2.47 19.67 -13.33
C ASP A 123 3.19 18.40 -12.86
N THR A 124 4.50 18.39 -12.97
CA THR A 124 5.39 17.29 -12.60
C THR A 124 5.46 17.06 -11.08
N GLY A 125 4.32 17.17 -10.39
CA GLY A 125 4.18 16.98 -8.96
C GLY A 125 4.41 15.54 -8.51
N PRO A 126 4.62 15.32 -7.20
CA PRO A 126 5.05 14.04 -6.62
C PRO A 126 4.07 12.87 -6.80
N ARG A 127 2.90 13.08 -7.41
CA ARG A 127 1.78 12.15 -7.45
C ARG A 127 1.72 11.29 -8.70
N VAL A 128 2.44 11.64 -9.77
CA VAL A 128 2.42 10.89 -11.03
C VAL A 128 3.68 10.04 -11.19
N HIS A 129 3.49 8.74 -11.43
CA HIS A 129 4.57 7.80 -11.76
C HIS A 129 4.38 7.27 -13.18
N ASP A 130 5.38 7.46 -14.04
CA ASP A 130 5.33 6.97 -15.42
C ASP A 130 6.00 5.59 -15.51
N TRP A 131 5.17 4.56 -15.67
CA TRP A 131 5.57 3.16 -15.77
C TRP A 131 5.45 2.63 -17.21
N THR A 132 5.38 3.51 -18.21
CA THR A 132 5.27 3.11 -19.62
C THR A 132 6.48 2.34 -20.14
N SER A 133 7.64 2.47 -19.49
CA SER A 133 8.85 1.67 -19.74
C SER A 133 9.01 0.48 -18.79
N ALA A 134 8.13 0.34 -17.79
CA ALA A 134 8.22 -0.64 -16.72
C ALA A 134 7.12 -1.71 -16.79
N ARG A 135 6.84 -2.19 -18.02
CA ARG A 135 5.87 -3.27 -18.29
C ARG A 135 6.13 -4.52 -17.44
N HIS A 136 7.39 -4.81 -17.09
CA HIS A 136 7.77 -5.92 -16.23
C HIS A 136 7.13 -5.91 -14.82
N LEU A 137 6.56 -4.78 -14.39
CA LEU A 137 5.89 -4.63 -13.09
C LEU A 137 4.38 -4.90 -13.16
N TRP A 138 3.79 -5.12 -14.35
CA TRP A 138 2.34 -5.25 -14.50
C TRP A 138 1.86 -6.06 -15.72
N ASP A 139 2.73 -6.41 -16.66
CA ASP A 139 2.42 -7.14 -17.88
C ASP A 139 3.13 -8.51 -17.87
N ALA A 140 2.35 -9.58 -17.99
CA ALA A 140 2.82 -10.95 -17.90
C ALA A 140 3.92 -11.29 -18.93
N ARG A 141 3.91 -10.63 -20.09
CA ARG A 141 4.86 -10.88 -21.19
C ARG A 141 6.25 -10.34 -20.91
N HIS A 142 6.38 -9.40 -19.97
CA HIS A 142 7.61 -8.63 -19.75
C HIS A 142 8.27 -8.89 -18.40
N THR A 143 7.70 -9.74 -17.55
CA THR A 143 8.16 -9.94 -16.16
C THR A 143 9.61 -10.41 -16.05
N ALA A 144 10.11 -11.18 -17.03
CA ALA A 144 11.50 -11.62 -17.08
C ALA A 144 12.52 -10.46 -17.05
N ALA A 145 12.15 -9.28 -17.54
CA ALA A 145 13.03 -8.11 -17.50
C ALA A 145 13.29 -7.59 -16.08
N LEU A 146 12.49 -7.99 -15.09
CA LEU A 146 12.71 -7.62 -13.67
C LEU A 146 14.12 -7.97 -13.20
N ARG A 147 14.66 -9.12 -13.63
CA ARG A 147 16.02 -9.55 -13.27
C ARG A 147 17.10 -8.60 -13.77
N GLU A 148 17.02 -8.17 -15.02
CA GLU A 148 17.95 -7.18 -15.57
C GLU A 148 17.75 -5.81 -14.90
N ARG A 149 16.50 -5.42 -14.65
CA ARG A 149 16.11 -4.11 -14.07
C ARG A 149 16.52 -3.97 -12.61
N CYS A 150 16.66 -5.07 -11.86
CA CYS A 150 17.26 -5.07 -10.53
C CYS A 150 18.78 -5.22 -10.54
N GLY A 151 19.44 -5.21 -11.71
CA GLY A 151 20.89 -5.30 -11.85
C GLY A 151 21.44 -6.73 -11.90
N GLY A 152 20.58 -7.72 -12.14
CA GLY A 152 20.97 -9.12 -12.35
C GLY A 152 21.56 -9.40 -13.73
N GLY A 153 22.21 -10.55 -13.83
CA GLY A 153 22.75 -11.09 -15.07
C GLY A 153 21.75 -11.98 -15.81
N ARG A 154 22.24 -12.67 -16.84
CA ARG A 154 21.42 -13.63 -17.62
C ARG A 154 20.88 -14.76 -16.74
N ASP A 155 21.70 -15.25 -15.82
CA ASP A 155 21.44 -16.51 -15.12
C ASP A 155 21.02 -16.33 -13.65
N ARG A 156 21.23 -15.15 -13.05
CA ARG A 156 20.93 -14.90 -11.64
C ARG A 156 20.64 -13.45 -11.30
N ALA A 157 19.81 -13.24 -10.29
CA ALA A 157 19.67 -11.95 -9.63
C ALA A 157 20.89 -11.64 -8.74
N PRO A 158 21.15 -10.36 -8.40
CA PRO A 158 22.20 -10.01 -7.45
C PRO A 158 21.94 -10.65 -6.07
N PHE A 159 23.02 -11.01 -5.38
CA PHE A 159 23.07 -11.62 -4.05
C PHE A 159 22.45 -13.01 -3.92
N CYS A 160 21.94 -13.60 -5.00
CA CYS A 160 21.32 -14.91 -4.99
C CYS A 160 21.88 -15.78 -6.10
N ARG A 161 21.85 -17.09 -5.89
CA ARG A 161 22.00 -18.09 -6.95
C ARG A 161 20.71 -18.17 -7.79
N ALA A 162 20.77 -18.91 -8.89
CA ALA A 162 19.64 -19.07 -9.82
C ALA A 162 18.40 -19.74 -9.19
N ASP A 163 18.58 -20.50 -8.11
CA ASP A 163 17.52 -21.15 -7.31
C ASP A 163 16.97 -20.23 -6.20
N GLY A 164 17.50 -19.01 -6.06
CA GLY A 164 17.15 -18.06 -5.01
C GLY A 164 17.88 -18.26 -3.68
N THR A 165 18.82 -19.21 -3.59
CA THR A 165 19.67 -19.37 -2.41
C THR A 165 20.58 -18.14 -2.26
N PRO A 166 20.55 -17.41 -1.14
CA PRO A 166 21.44 -16.27 -0.92
C PRO A 166 22.92 -16.65 -1.03
N LEU A 167 23.73 -15.76 -1.61
CA LEU A 167 25.17 -15.91 -1.67
C LEU A 167 25.78 -15.64 -0.29
N PRO A 168 26.73 -16.48 0.16
CA PRO A 168 27.45 -16.22 1.40
C PRO A 168 28.42 -15.03 1.21
N PRO A 169 28.83 -14.34 2.29
CA PRO A 169 29.69 -13.16 2.20
C PRO A 169 31.00 -13.39 1.42
N GLU A 170 31.57 -14.60 1.49
CA GLU A 170 32.81 -14.99 0.82
C GLU A 170 32.63 -15.13 -0.71
N GLY A 171 31.38 -15.34 -1.16
CA GLY A 171 31.03 -15.43 -2.58
C GLY A 171 30.79 -14.08 -3.25
N LEU A 172 30.91 -12.96 -2.50
CA LEU A 172 30.68 -11.62 -3.02
C LEU A 172 31.99 -10.94 -3.43
N PRO A 173 31.99 -10.17 -4.55
CA PRO A 173 33.19 -9.49 -5.03
C PRO A 173 33.73 -8.46 -4.04
N THR A 174 35.06 -8.44 -3.89
CA THR A 174 35.81 -7.47 -3.06
C THR A 174 36.50 -6.39 -3.90
N ALA A 175 36.52 -6.53 -5.23
CA ALA A 175 37.07 -5.60 -6.21
C ALA A 175 36.13 -5.52 -7.43
N ASP A 176 36.36 -4.56 -8.35
CA ASP A 176 35.54 -4.40 -9.56
C ASP A 176 35.53 -5.69 -10.39
N PRO A 177 34.38 -6.37 -10.52
CA PRO A 177 34.28 -7.61 -11.31
C PRO A 177 34.17 -7.33 -12.83
N GLY A 178 34.26 -6.07 -13.25
CA GLY A 178 34.11 -5.66 -14.64
C GLY A 178 32.64 -5.57 -15.07
N SER A 179 32.40 -5.55 -16.38
CA SER A 179 31.06 -5.44 -16.97
C SER A 179 30.46 -6.78 -17.42
N HIS A 180 31.26 -7.85 -17.39
CA HIS A 180 30.88 -9.18 -17.88
C HIS A 180 29.91 -9.92 -16.96
N ASP A 181 29.93 -9.63 -15.66
CA ASP A 181 28.95 -10.10 -14.67
C ASP A 181 28.20 -8.91 -14.05
N PRO A 182 27.03 -8.54 -14.60
CA PRO A 182 26.20 -7.46 -14.06
C PRO A 182 25.74 -7.70 -12.62
N ALA A 183 25.50 -8.95 -12.23
CA ALA A 183 25.04 -9.29 -10.89
C ALA A 183 26.16 -9.05 -9.86
N ALA A 184 27.37 -9.54 -10.15
CA ALA A 184 28.54 -9.26 -9.34
C ALA A 184 28.86 -7.76 -9.27
N ARG A 185 28.75 -7.04 -10.39
CA ARG A 185 28.95 -5.58 -10.40
C ARG A 185 27.94 -4.87 -9.50
N THR A 186 26.67 -5.28 -9.55
CA THR A 186 25.62 -4.76 -8.66
C THR A 186 25.90 -5.07 -7.20
N GLU A 187 26.37 -6.28 -6.89
CA GLU A 187 26.75 -6.69 -5.53
C GLU A 187 27.88 -5.82 -4.97
N TRP A 188 28.94 -5.63 -5.75
CA TRP A 188 30.09 -4.81 -5.36
C TRP A 188 29.69 -3.35 -5.08
N ILE A 189 28.98 -2.71 -6.03
CA ILE A 189 28.53 -1.32 -5.89
C ILE A 189 27.58 -1.15 -4.70
N THR A 190 26.66 -2.10 -4.52
CA THR A 190 25.73 -2.07 -3.39
C THR A 190 26.45 -2.20 -2.06
N ARG A 191 27.50 -3.05 -1.98
CA ARG A 191 28.34 -3.15 -0.78
C ARG A 191 29.06 -1.84 -0.48
N LEU A 192 29.71 -1.21 -1.47
CA LEU A 192 30.36 0.10 -1.26
C LEU A 192 29.36 1.11 -0.67
N HIS A 193 28.15 1.16 -1.22
CA HIS A 193 27.08 2.02 -0.72
C HIS A 193 26.66 1.68 0.72
N GLU A 194 26.48 0.39 1.04
CA GLU A 194 26.10 -0.08 2.38
C GLU A 194 27.20 0.14 3.45
N HIS A 195 28.48 0.11 3.05
CA HIS A 195 29.62 0.43 3.93
C HIS A 195 29.86 1.95 4.09
N GLY A 196 29.12 2.78 3.35
CA GLY A 196 29.23 4.23 3.40
C GLY A 196 30.32 4.83 2.51
N GLU A 197 30.93 4.04 1.62
CA GLU A 197 31.92 4.49 0.62
C GLU A 197 31.20 5.14 -0.58
N LEU A 198 30.51 6.26 -0.32
CA LEU A 198 29.58 6.87 -1.28
C LEU A 198 30.24 7.32 -2.58
N GLU A 199 31.38 8.01 -2.51
CA GLU A 199 32.09 8.46 -3.71
C GLU A 199 32.52 7.29 -4.59
N ALA A 200 33.06 6.23 -3.98
CA ALA A 200 33.46 5.02 -4.70
C ALA A 200 32.25 4.30 -5.33
N ALA A 201 31.14 4.18 -4.59
CA ALA A 201 29.92 3.54 -5.08
C ALA A 201 29.31 4.28 -6.28
N PHE A 202 29.24 5.62 -6.21
CA PHE A 202 28.72 6.44 -7.31
C PHE A 202 29.68 6.44 -8.52
N ALA A 203 30.99 6.55 -8.28
CA ALA A 203 31.99 6.46 -9.35
C ALA A 203 31.95 5.10 -10.07
N ALA A 204 31.83 4.00 -9.33
CA ALA A 204 31.70 2.65 -9.88
C ALA A 204 30.42 2.47 -10.73
N ALA A 205 29.36 3.20 -10.40
CA ALA A 205 28.14 3.29 -11.20
C ALA A 205 28.23 4.28 -12.38
N GLY A 206 29.34 5.00 -12.54
CA GLY A 206 29.53 6.02 -13.57
C GLY A 206 28.71 7.30 -13.32
N ILE A 207 28.44 7.62 -12.05
CA ILE A 207 27.64 8.77 -11.64
C ILE A 207 28.54 9.76 -10.92
N GLY A 208 28.59 11.01 -11.39
CA GLY A 208 29.29 12.08 -10.67
C GLY A 208 28.50 12.47 -9.43
N LEU A 209 29.15 12.59 -8.28
CA LEU A 209 28.50 12.92 -7.01
C LEU A 209 28.96 14.30 -6.52
N ASP A 210 28.01 15.16 -6.18
CA ASP A 210 28.25 16.44 -5.52
C ASP A 210 27.54 16.45 -4.15
N LEU A 211 28.35 16.35 -3.09
CA LEU A 211 27.88 16.33 -1.71
C LEU A 211 27.79 17.73 -1.08
N ASN A 212 28.13 18.79 -1.81
CA ASN A 212 28.07 20.14 -1.25
C ASN A 212 26.60 20.46 -0.89
N PRO A 213 26.27 20.59 0.40
CA PRO A 213 24.89 20.83 0.79
C PRO A 213 24.47 22.21 0.29
N PRO A 214 23.23 22.37 -0.20
CA PRO A 214 22.72 23.70 -0.50
C PRO A 214 22.71 24.54 0.78
N ALA A 215 22.94 25.84 0.69
CA ALA A 215 22.78 26.76 1.82
C ALA A 215 21.30 26.72 2.29
N THR A 216 21.01 25.96 3.35
CA THR A 216 19.67 25.81 3.92
C THR A 216 19.45 26.73 5.12
N ARG A 217 18.19 26.92 5.52
CA ARG A 217 17.83 27.62 6.77
C ARG A 217 18.46 26.89 7.96
N SER A 218 18.95 27.63 8.98
CA SER A 218 19.82 27.10 10.06
C SER A 218 19.24 25.94 10.90
N TRP A 219 17.92 25.72 10.88
CA TRP A 219 17.23 24.64 11.57
C TRP A 219 17.07 23.35 10.74
N TYR A 220 17.42 23.37 9.45
CA TYR A 220 17.58 22.19 8.60
C TYR A 220 19.07 21.81 8.51
N ARG A 221 19.58 21.09 9.52
CA ARG A 221 20.84 20.37 9.38
C ARG A 221 20.53 18.97 8.84
N VAL A 222 20.63 18.80 7.52
CA VAL A 222 20.64 17.48 6.89
C VAL A 222 22.08 17.17 6.57
N ASP A 223 22.59 16.06 7.08
CA ASP A 223 23.88 15.51 6.65
C ASP A 223 23.70 14.79 5.31
N PRO A 224 24.29 15.29 4.20
CA PRO A 224 24.22 14.69 2.87
C PRO A 224 24.58 13.21 2.84
N GLU A 225 25.63 12.83 3.58
CA GLU A 225 26.14 11.47 3.57
C GLU A 225 25.18 10.52 4.28
N SER A 226 24.68 10.90 5.46
CA SER A 226 23.64 10.15 6.16
C SER A 226 22.38 9.95 5.31
N LEU A 227 21.99 10.97 4.53
CA LEU A 227 20.82 10.89 3.64
C LEU A 227 21.02 9.84 2.53
N LEU A 228 22.18 9.87 1.86
CA LEU A 228 22.49 8.93 0.79
C LEU A 228 22.73 7.52 1.33
N ARG A 229 23.42 7.36 2.47
CA ARG A 229 23.64 6.08 3.14
C ARG A 229 22.32 5.40 3.52
N GLY A 230 21.36 6.17 4.05
CA GLY A 230 20.03 5.68 4.43
C GLY A 230 19.05 5.48 3.27
N SER A 231 19.50 5.57 2.02
CA SER A 231 18.66 5.45 0.83
C SER A 231 18.96 4.14 0.09
N PRO A 232 17.98 3.23 -0.11
CA PRO A 232 18.22 1.95 -0.79
C PRO A 232 18.32 2.16 -2.31
N LEU A 233 19.39 2.82 -2.78
CA LEU A 233 19.59 3.16 -4.18
C LEU A 233 20.09 1.95 -4.98
N ASN A 234 19.49 1.71 -6.14
CA ASN A 234 19.96 0.79 -7.18
C ASN A 234 20.91 1.54 -8.13
N LEU A 235 22.08 1.95 -7.62
CA LEU A 235 23.05 2.79 -8.35
C LEU A 235 23.40 2.26 -9.75
N PRO A 236 23.67 0.95 -9.96
CA PRO A 236 24.04 0.42 -11.28
C PRO A 236 22.97 0.61 -12.36
N ARG A 237 21.69 0.75 -11.96
CA ARG A 237 20.57 0.87 -12.89
C ARG A 237 20.01 2.29 -13.00
N LEU A 238 20.45 3.24 -12.18
CA LEU A 238 20.03 4.63 -12.30
C LEU A 238 20.30 5.13 -13.73
N THR A 239 21.56 5.25 -14.16
CA THR A 239 21.89 5.87 -15.46
C THR A 239 21.10 5.28 -16.65
N PRO A 240 20.98 3.95 -16.84
CA PRO A 240 20.11 3.37 -17.87
C PRO A 240 18.65 3.81 -17.78
N GLU A 241 18.04 3.77 -16.59
CA GLU A 241 16.64 4.17 -16.39
C GLU A 241 16.42 5.66 -16.66
N PHE A 242 17.35 6.52 -16.23
CA PHE A 242 17.28 7.96 -16.48
C PHE A 242 17.38 8.29 -17.96
N ARG A 243 18.23 7.60 -18.72
CA ARG A 243 18.30 7.80 -20.18
C ARG A 243 16.99 7.43 -20.87
N LEU A 244 16.34 6.35 -20.43
CA LEU A 244 15.02 5.96 -20.95
C LEU A 244 13.96 7.02 -20.65
N LEU A 245 13.91 7.51 -19.41
CA LEU A 245 12.99 8.58 -19.01
C LEU A 245 13.27 9.89 -19.76
N ALA A 246 14.55 10.27 -19.90
CA ALA A 246 14.95 11.50 -20.58
C ALA A 246 14.52 11.52 -22.04
N ARG A 247 14.72 10.40 -22.75
CA ARG A 247 14.28 10.25 -24.15
C ARG A 247 12.77 10.33 -24.31
N ARG A 248 12.00 9.77 -23.37
CA ARG A 248 10.54 9.74 -23.44
C ARG A 248 9.88 11.06 -23.05
N ARG A 249 10.46 11.75 -22.08
CA ARG A 249 9.89 13.01 -21.57
C ARG A 249 10.52 14.27 -22.15
N GLY A 250 11.61 14.14 -22.90
CA GLY A 250 12.34 15.30 -23.45
C GLY A 250 12.96 16.18 -22.36
N CYS A 251 13.29 15.64 -21.18
CA CYS A 251 13.92 16.39 -20.10
C CYS A 251 15.18 15.68 -19.56
N SER A 252 16.13 16.47 -19.07
CA SER A 252 17.44 16.00 -18.60
C SER A 252 17.63 16.06 -17.08
N ARG A 253 16.64 16.60 -16.35
CA ARG A 253 16.69 16.81 -14.89
C ARG A 253 15.53 16.10 -14.22
N PHE A 254 15.82 15.40 -13.12
CA PHE A 254 14.84 14.64 -12.35
C PHE A 254 15.17 14.70 -10.86
N GLN A 255 14.19 14.40 -10.00
CA GLN A 255 14.39 14.35 -8.54
C GLN A 255 13.93 13.05 -7.89
N ILE A 256 14.69 12.59 -6.90
CA ILE A 256 14.26 11.55 -5.96
C ILE A 256 13.82 12.25 -4.66
N PRO A 257 12.52 12.30 -4.35
CA PRO A 257 12.01 13.01 -3.18
C PRO A 257 12.43 12.32 -1.89
N ARG A 258 12.75 13.11 -0.86
CA ARG A 258 12.96 12.64 0.52
C ARG A 258 12.20 13.52 1.50
N ASN A 259 11.86 12.94 2.65
CA ASN A 259 11.31 13.70 3.76
C ASN A 259 12.43 14.55 4.39
N HIS A 260 12.12 15.79 4.77
CA HIS A 260 12.96 16.74 5.53
C HIS A 260 14.03 17.50 4.71
N GLY A 261 13.61 18.53 3.97
CA GLY A 261 14.45 19.70 3.67
C GLY A 261 15.44 19.60 2.49
N ALA A 262 15.64 18.43 1.87
CA ALA A 262 16.45 18.27 0.65
C ALA A 262 15.98 17.05 -0.17
N ALA A 263 16.27 17.05 -1.48
CA ALA A 263 16.07 15.91 -2.38
C ALA A 263 17.33 15.65 -3.22
N ILE A 264 17.43 14.45 -3.79
CA ILE A 264 18.52 14.11 -4.72
C ILE A 264 18.10 14.61 -6.10
N LEU A 265 18.84 15.58 -6.64
CA LEU A 265 18.72 16.05 -8.01
C LEU A 265 19.63 15.21 -8.92
N LEU A 266 19.08 14.77 -10.03
CA LEU A 266 19.76 13.96 -11.03
C LEU A 266 19.76 14.69 -12.36
N GLU A 267 20.94 14.95 -12.89
CA GLU A 267 21.15 15.75 -14.10
C GLU A 267 21.96 14.95 -15.12
N LEU A 268 21.37 14.75 -16.29
CA LEU A 268 21.99 14.06 -17.41
C LEU A 268 22.55 15.09 -18.39
N SER A 269 23.85 15.06 -18.67
CA SER A 269 24.50 16.05 -19.55
C SER A 269 23.92 16.07 -20.96
N GLU A 270 23.55 14.90 -21.49
CA GLU A 270 22.90 14.72 -22.78
C GLU A 270 22.06 13.41 -22.79
N PRO A 271 20.92 13.33 -23.52
CA PRO A 271 20.05 12.15 -23.54
C PRO A 271 20.67 10.89 -24.19
N GLY A 272 21.82 11.06 -24.85
CA GLY A 272 22.54 10.04 -25.59
C GLY A 272 23.31 9.04 -24.71
N PRO A 273 23.89 8.00 -25.31
CA PRO A 273 24.71 7.02 -24.60
C PRO A 273 26.00 7.61 -24.01
N ALA A 274 26.50 8.73 -24.53
CA ALA A 274 27.69 9.42 -24.04
C ALA A 274 27.41 10.40 -22.87
N GLY A 275 26.13 10.64 -22.54
CA GLY A 275 25.77 11.53 -21.45
C GLY A 275 26.11 10.97 -20.08
N THR A 276 26.75 11.78 -19.24
CA THR A 276 27.09 11.45 -17.86
C THR A 276 25.98 11.87 -16.92
N LEU A 277 25.67 11.03 -15.94
CA LEU A 277 24.69 11.36 -14.90
C LEU A 277 25.42 12.00 -13.72
N ARG A 278 24.93 13.13 -13.24
CA ARG A 278 25.38 13.77 -12.01
C ARG A 278 24.26 13.71 -10.97
N ALA A 279 24.62 13.36 -9.74
CA ALA A 279 23.77 13.41 -8.56
C ALA A 279 24.24 14.52 -7.62
N SER A 280 23.32 15.38 -7.21
CA SER A 280 23.56 16.47 -6.25
C SER A 280 22.40 16.58 -5.27
N LEU A 281 22.58 17.34 -4.20
CA LEU A 281 21.49 17.68 -3.28
C LEU A 281 20.94 19.07 -3.59
N ALA A 282 19.62 19.17 -3.66
CA ALA A 282 18.94 20.44 -3.91
C ALA A 282 17.79 20.64 -2.89
N PRO A 283 17.55 21.90 -2.48
CA PRO A 283 16.48 22.22 -1.56
C PRO A 283 15.13 22.22 -2.31
N PRO A 284 14.00 21.95 -1.62
CA PRO A 284 12.69 21.75 -2.26
C PRO A 284 12.21 22.92 -3.13
N ASP A 285 12.58 24.15 -2.79
CA ASP A 285 12.24 25.37 -3.54
C ASP A 285 12.84 25.38 -4.95
N ARG A 286 14.03 24.81 -5.14
CA ARG A 286 14.68 24.70 -6.46
C ARG A 286 14.18 23.52 -7.30
N LEU A 287 13.32 22.69 -6.73
CA LEU A 287 12.87 21.43 -7.33
C LEU A 287 11.39 21.42 -7.67
N ALA A 288 10.66 22.52 -7.45
CA ALA A 288 9.22 22.58 -7.64
C ALA A 288 8.76 22.10 -9.02
N THR A 289 9.51 22.42 -10.08
CA THR A 289 9.20 22.06 -11.48
C THR A 289 9.94 20.82 -11.98
N VAL A 290 10.85 20.26 -11.17
CA VAL A 290 11.67 19.10 -11.58
C VAL A 290 10.86 17.82 -11.42
N PRO A 291 10.74 16.97 -12.45
CA PRO A 291 9.94 15.74 -12.36
C PRO A 291 10.50 14.70 -11.39
N HIS A 292 9.59 14.06 -10.65
CA HIS A 292 9.93 12.95 -9.78
C HIS A 292 10.24 11.68 -10.56
N VAL A 293 11.23 10.94 -10.08
CA VAL A 293 11.58 9.61 -10.59
C VAL A 293 10.68 8.58 -9.90
N PRO A 294 10.02 7.68 -10.66
CA PRO A 294 9.28 6.59 -10.06
C PRO A 294 10.16 5.76 -9.12
N GLU A 295 9.63 5.41 -7.94
CA GLU A 295 10.36 4.67 -6.91
C GLU A 295 10.98 3.37 -7.45
N ALA A 296 10.24 2.65 -8.29
CA ALA A 296 10.67 1.40 -8.89
C ALA A 296 11.95 1.52 -9.76
N PHE A 297 12.36 2.73 -10.18
CA PHE A 297 13.48 2.91 -11.11
C PHE A 297 14.79 3.22 -10.38
N TRP A 298 14.70 3.70 -9.14
CA TRP A 298 15.88 4.05 -8.35
C TRP A 298 16.05 3.23 -7.08
N ARG A 299 14.99 2.58 -6.59
CA ARG A 299 15.03 1.79 -5.36
C ARG A 299 15.52 0.37 -5.65
N ARG A 300 16.39 -0.16 -4.78
CA ARG A 300 16.72 -1.60 -4.76
C ARG A 300 15.46 -2.41 -4.52
N LEU A 301 15.30 -3.50 -5.28
CA LEU A 301 14.09 -4.31 -5.24
C LEU A 301 13.90 -4.91 -3.84
N PRO A 302 12.83 -4.54 -3.09
CA PRO A 302 12.63 -5.03 -1.72
C PRO A 302 12.56 -6.56 -1.63
N ASP A 303 12.08 -7.23 -2.68
CA ASP A 303 12.02 -8.68 -2.79
C ASP A 303 13.40 -9.33 -2.58
N LEU A 304 14.45 -8.78 -3.21
CA LEU A 304 15.81 -9.29 -3.06
C LEU A 304 16.38 -9.01 -1.68
N ASP A 305 16.09 -7.84 -1.09
CA ASP A 305 16.53 -7.53 0.27
C ASP A 305 15.88 -8.47 1.31
N LEU A 306 14.60 -8.82 1.12
CA LEU A 306 13.88 -9.77 1.98
C LEU A 306 14.42 -11.21 1.84
N VAL A 307 14.72 -11.65 0.62
CA VAL A 307 15.32 -12.97 0.36
C VAL A 307 16.75 -13.03 0.91
N ARG A 308 17.59 -12.03 0.60
CA ARG A 308 18.99 -11.93 1.07
C ARG A 308 19.09 -11.94 2.59
N SER A 309 18.14 -11.33 3.29
CA SER A 309 18.09 -11.30 4.76
C SER A 309 17.41 -12.51 5.40
N GLY A 310 16.95 -13.48 4.60
CA GLY A 310 16.27 -14.68 5.08
C GLY A 310 14.88 -14.43 5.68
N GLN A 311 14.30 -13.24 5.47
CA GLN A 311 12.98 -12.88 5.98
C GLN A 311 11.85 -13.52 5.17
N VAL A 312 12.10 -13.80 3.89
CA VAL A 312 11.17 -14.43 2.97
C VAL A 312 11.91 -15.47 2.14
N ALA A 313 11.36 -16.69 2.04
CA ALA A 313 11.90 -17.69 1.13
C ALA A 313 11.56 -17.32 -0.34
N PRO A 314 12.42 -17.61 -1.33
CA PRO A 314 12.16 -17.34 -2.74
C PRO A 314 10.78 -17.80 -3.23
N ALA A 315 10.37 -19.00 -2.83
CA ALA A 315 9.08 -19.60 -3.19
C ALA A 315 7.85 -18.90 -2.57
N ARG A 316 8.04 -17.95 -1.64
CA ARG A 316 6.96 -17.14 -1.04
C ARG A 316 6.79 -15.76 -1.69
N LEU A 317 7.63 -15.42 -2.66
CA LEU A 317 7.42 -14.22 -3.48
C LEU A 317 6.23 -14.43 -4.42
N HIS A 318 5.76 -13.34 -5.03
CA HIS A 318 4.80 -13.43 -6.13
C HIS A 318 5.35 -14.38 -7.22
N PRO A 319 4.57 -15.34 -7.77
CA PRO A 319 5.09 -16.37 -8.68
C PRO A 319 5.85 -15.82 -9.89
N LEU A 320 5.32 -14.76 -10.53
CA LEU A 320 6.01 -14.09 -11.65
C LEU A 320 7.30 -13.36 -11.22
N VAL A 321 7.39 -12.87 -9.98
CA VAL A 321 8.61 -12.26 -9.44
C VAL A 321 9.64 -13.35 -9.13
N ALA A 322 9.21 -14.44 -8.49
CA ALA A 322 10.05 -15.59 -8.19
C ALA A 322 10.65 -16.19 -9.47
N GLY A 323 9.83 -16.49 -10.47
CA GLY A 323 10.28 -17.04 -11.76
C GLY A 323 11.15 -16.06 -12.56
N ALA A 324 10.90 -14.75 -12.45
CA ALA A 324 11.77 -13.76 -13.08
C ALA A 324 13.14 -13.67 -12.40
N LEU A 325 13.21 -13.68 -11.07
CA LEU A 325 14.47 -13.52 -10.34
C LEU A 325 15.28 -14.82 -10.25
N PHE A 326 14.61 -15.96 -10.14
CA PHE A 326 15.19 -17.26 -9.80
C PHE A 326 14.77 -18.33 -10.82
N PRO A 327 15.39 -18.35 -12.01
CA PRO A 327 14.96 -19.23 -13.11
C PRO A 327 15.17 -20.73 -12.84
N ALA A 328 16.00 -21.11 -11.85
CA ALA A 328 16.22 -22.49 -11.43
C ALA A 328 15.38 -22.87 -10.19
N LEU A 329 14.53 -21.97 -9.69
CA LEU A 329 13.61 -22.28 -8.60
C LEU A 329 12.45 -23.11 -9.14
N GLU A 330 12.33 -24.35 -8.65
CA GLU A 330 11.12 -25.15 -8.86
C GLU A 330 9.98 -24.53 -8.05
N VAL A 331 9.11 -23.80 -8.73
CA VAL A 331 7.85 -23.31 -8.15
C VAL A 331 6.83 -24.44 -8.33
N ALA A 332 6.33 -25.00 -7.23
CA ALA A 332 5.29 -26.04 -7.27
C ALA A 332 4.13 -25.60 -8.18
N ASP A 333 3.60 -26.51 -9.01
CA ASP A 333 2.65 -26.23 -10.08
C ASP A 333 1.49 -25.32 -9.62
N GLY A 334 1.48 -24.08 -10.11
CA GLY A 334 0.37 -23.13 -9.94
C GLY A 334 0.78 -21.79 -9.33
N ALA A 335 -0.05 -20.76 -9.58
CA ALA A 335 0.11 -19.48 -8.91
C ALA A 335 -0.32 -19.63 -7.45
N ALA A 336 0.64 -19.83 -6.55
CA ALA A 336 0.40 -19.84 -5.11
C ALA A 336 0.60 -18.43 -4.53
N GLY A 337 -0.36 -17.98 -3.72
CA GLY A 337 -0.20 -16.77 -2.91
C GLY A 337 0.72 -17.02 -1.70
N PRO A 338 0.97 -16.00 -0.86
CA PRO A 338 1.50 -16.26 0.48
C PRO A 338 0.58 -17.27 1.19
N PRO A 339 1.13 -18.15 2.04
CA PRO A 339 0.33 -19.17 2.70
C PRO A 339 -0.84 -18.53 3.46
N GLY A 340 -1.97 -19.24 3.48
CA GLY A 340 -3.13 -18.85 4.29
C GLY A 340 -2.77 -18.69 5.77
N PRO A 341 -3.66 -18.11 6.58
CA PRO A 341 -3.44 -18.00 8.01
C PRO A 341 -3.11 -19.36 8.62
N GLN A 342 -2.05 -19.39 9.42
CA GLN A 342 -1.79 -20.55 10.26
C GLN A 342 -2.90 -20.64 11.31
N ALA A 343 -3.41 -21.85 11.52
CA ALA A 343 -4.33 -22.10 12.61
C ALA A 343 -3.69 -21.61 13.93
N PRO A 344 -4.44 -20.91 14.79
CA PRO A 344 -3.86 -20.27 15.95
C PRO A 344 -3.39 -21.34 16.94
N GLU A 345 -2.08 -21.40 17.16
CA GLU A 345 -1.49 -22.37 18.08
C GLU A 345 -1.91 -22.11 19.54
N PRO A 346 -2.01 -23.18 20.37
CA PRO A 346 -2.21 -23.02 21.80
C PRO A 346 -1.07 -22.23 22.44
N PHE A 347 -1.41 -21.34 23.37
CA PHE A 347 -0.47 -20.48 24.07
C PHE A 347 -0.46 -20.75 25.58
N ARG A 348 0.61 -20.31 26.24
CA ARG A 348 0.80 -20.52 27.69
C ARG A 348 0.43 -19.26 28.47
N VAL A 349 -0.32 -19.45 29.56
CA VAL A 349 -0.72 -18.40 30.49
C VAL A 349 -0.28 -18.78 31.89
N ARG A 350 0.30 -17.83 32.64
CA ARG A 350 0.63 -18.03 34.05
C ARG A 350 -0.62 -17.77 34.88
N CYS A 351 -1.16 -18.78 35.55
CA CYS A 351 -2.37 -18.68 36.37
C CYS A 351 -2.10 -19.28 37.76
N ARG A 352 -2.30 -18.49 38.82
CA ARG A 352 -2.04 -18.88 40.22
C ARG A 352 -0.69 -19.60 40.47
N GLY A 353 0.36 -19.20 39.76
CA GLY A 353 1.67 -19.83 39.92
C GLY A 353 1.86 -21.15 39.15
N GLU A 354 0.97 -21.49 38.21
CA GLU A 354 1.11 -22.60 37.27
C GLU A 354 1.03 -22.13 35.82
N TRP A 355 1.54 -22.96 34.88
CA TRP A 355 1.48 -22.67 33.45
C TRP A 355 0.37 -23.47 32.80
N HIS A 356 -0.67 -22.78 32.34
CA HIS A 356 -1.79 -23.40 31.63
C HIS A 356 -1.59 -23.28 30.13
N ARG A 357 -1.93 -24.34 29.39
CA ARG A 357 -2.03 -24.33 27.93
C ARG A 357 -3.48 -23.97 27.56
N VAL A 358 -3.65 -22.86 26.85
CA VAL A 358 -4.94 -22.28 26.45
C VAL A 358 -4.99 -22.25 24.92
N ALA A 359 -6.14 -22.50 24.34
CA ALA A 359 -6.34 -22.45 22.89
C ALA A 359 -7.68 -21.81 22.54
N TRP A 360 -7.83 -21.36 21.30
CA TRP A 360 -9.15 -21.00 20.77
C TRP A 360 -10.00 -22.24 20.55
N ALA A 361 -11.28 -22.15 20.87
CA ALA A 361 -12.32 -23.12 20.54
C ALA A 361 -13.67 -22.41 20.56
N ASP A 362 -14.55 -22.71 19.59
CA ASP A 362 -15.94 -22.25 19.55
C ASP A 362 -16.11 -20.72 19.72
N GLY A 363 -15.19 -19.92 19.17
CA GLY A 363 -15.23 -18.45 19.26
C GLY A 363 -14.80 -17.88 20.63
N GLY A 364 -14.18 -18.69 21.50
CA GLY A 364 -13.68 -18.30 22.81
C GLY A 364 -12.42 -19.06 23.25
N LEU A 365 -12.01 -18.87 24.51
CA LEU A 365 -10.82 -19.54 25.05
C LEU A 365 -11.18 -20.84 25.76
N ARG A 366 -10.64 -21.96 25.26
CA ARG A 366 -10.61 -23.23 26.00
C ARG A 366 -9.52 -23.16 27.06
N MET A 367 -9.93 -23.10 28.32
CA MET A 367 -9.06 -23.03 29.49
C MET A 367 -9.15 -24.31 30.33
N PRO A 368 -8.07 -24.76 30.98
CA PRO A 368 -8.07 -25.97 31.82
C PRO A 368 -8.66 -25.68 33.21
N HIS A 369 -9.91 -25.22 33.28
CA HIS A 369 -10.63 -24.90 34.52
C HIS A 369 -12.06 -25.45 34.46
N ALA A 370 -12.57 -25.94 35.59
CA ALA A 370 -13.94 -26.43 35.71
C ALA A 370 -14.96 -25.32 35.45
N GLU A 371 -16.13 -25.64 34.89
CA GLU A 371 -17.16 -24.64 34.57
C GLU A 371 -17.62 -23.82 35.77
N GLU A 372 -17.66 -24.42 36.96
CA GLU A 372 -18.01 -23.72 38.19
C GLU A 372 -16.97 -22.64 38.54
N GLU A 373 -15.68 -22.96 38.41
CA GLU A 373 -14.62 -21.98 38.60
C GLU A 373 -14.71 -20.86 37.57
N GLN A 374 -14.96 -21.21 36.30
CA GLN A 374 -15.14 -20.20 35.25
C GLN A 374 -16.35 -19.30 35.53
N ARG A 375 -17.46 -19.86 36.02
CA ARG A 375 -18.66 -19.09 36.40
C ARG A 375 -18.37 -18.15 37.56
N ARG A 376 -17.67 -18.63 38.61
CA ARG A 376 -17.28 -17.82 39.76
C ARG A 376 -16.42 -16.63 39.36
N GLU A 377 -15.40 -16.85 38.54
CA GLU A 377 -14.49 -15.78 38.10
C GLU A 377 -15.18 -14.78 37.17
N ARG A 378 -16.08 -15.23 36.28
CA ARG A 378 -16.93 -14.34 35.46
C ARG A 378 -17.84 -13.48 36.33
N ALA A 379 -18.46 -14.06 37.36
CA ALA A 379 -19.33 -13.34 38.30
C ALA A 379 -18.53 -12.31 39.12
N LEU A 380 -17.35 -12.68 39.63
CA LEU A 380 -16.45 -11.76 40.33
C LEU A 380 -16.09 -10.56 39.45
N ARG A 381 -15.75 -10.81 38.18
CA ARG A 381 -15.48 -9.73 37.22
C ARG A 381 -16.69 -8.82 37.00
N ALA A 382 -17.87 -9.40 36.80
CA ALA A 382 -19.11 -8.64 36.59
C ALA A 382 -19.42 -7.71 37.77
N LEU A 383 -18.99 -8.09 38.99
CA LEU A 383 -19.10 -7.29 40.21
C LEU A 383 -17.91 -6.32 40.43
N GLY A 384 -17.02 -6.15 39.45
CA GLY A 384 -15.87 -5.24 39.52
C GLY A 384 -14.61 -5.83 40.15
N GLY A 385 -14.60 -7.15 40.44
CA GLY A 385 -13.44 -7.86 40.96
C GLY A 385 -12.32 -8.03 39.93
N ALA A 386 -11.07 -8.03 40.40
CA ALA A 386 -9.90 -8.25 39.54
C ALA A 386 -9.77 -9.73 39.16
N VAL A 387 -9.75 -10.02 37.85
CA VAL A 387 -9.43 -11.36 37.32
C VAL A 387 -7.98 -11.41 36.84
N THR A 388 -7.28 -12.50 37.14
CA THR A 388 -5.86 -12.70 36.79
C THR A 388 -5.65 -14.03 36.07
N GLY A 389 -4.46 -14.22 35.47
CA GLY A 389 -4.11 -15.45 34.77
C GLY A 389 -5.02 -15.71 33.56
N CYS A 390 -5.52 -16.94 33.41
CA CYS A 390 -6.33 -17.36 32.25
C CYS A 390 -7.57 -16.47 32.06
N PHE A 391 -8.23 -16.10 33.16
CA PHE A 391 -9.47 -15.32 33.15
C PHE A 391 -9.27 -13.85 32.75
N ALA A 392 -8.03 -13.34 32.77
CA ALA A 392 -7.71 -11.99 32.32
C ALA A 392 -7.54 -11.90 30.79
N VAL A 393 -7.31 -13.04 30.11
CA VAL A 393 -6.88 -13.07 28.71
C VAL A 393 -8.01 -12.67 27.76
N GLN A 394 -9.19 -13.30 27.87
CA GLN A 394 -10.34 -12.95 27.05
C GLN A 394 -10.80 -11.49 27.23
N PRO A 395 -10.93 -10.95 28.47
CA PRO A 395 -11.12 -9.52 28.69
C PRO A 395 -10.14 -8.62 27.93
N ALA A 396 -8.85 -8.94 28.02
CA ALA A 396 -7.80 -8.15 27.41
C ALA A 396 -7.76 -8.31 25.87
N TRP A 397 -8.31 -9.40 25.35
CA TRP A 397 -8.50 -9.62 23.91
C TRP A 397 -9.61 -8.73 23.37
N ALA A 398 -10.72 -8.66 24.11
CA ALA A 398 -11.88 -7.81 23.82
C ALA A 398 -11.72 -6.36 24.32
N SER A 399 -10.51 -5.96 24.71
CA SER A 399 -10.19 -4.62 25.18
C SER A 399 -9.01 -4.04 24.40
N ASP A 400 -8.94 -2.72 24.39
CA ASP A 400 -7.81 -1.96 23.90
C ASP A 400 -6.67 -1.88 24.94
N SER A 401 -6.91 -2.39 26.15
CA SER A 401 -6.01 -2.36 27.31
C SER A 401 -5.81 -3.76 27.90
N GLY A 402 -4.76 -3.92 28.70
CA GLY A 402 -4.43 -5.19 29.33
C GLY A 402 -3.28 -5.96 28.67
N ARG A 403 -2.67 -6.86 29.46
CA ARG A 403 -1.46 -7.59 29.06
C ARG A 403 -1.82 -8.92 28.41
N LEU A 404 -1.55 -9.02 27.11
CA LEU A 404 -1.69 -10.27 26.36
C LEU A 404 -0.37 -11.04 26.27
N PRO A 405 -0.40 -12.39 26.32
CA PRO A 405 0.74 -13.24 25.97
C PRO A 405 1.32 -12.88 24.59
N LYS A 406 2.63 -13.11 24.39
CA LYS A 406 3.33 -12.75 23.14
C LYS A 406 2.66 -13.37 21.90
N ALA A 407 2.32 -14.66 21.96
CA ALA A 407 1.64 -15.36 20.89
C ALA A 407 0.29 -14.73 20.54
N LEU A 408 -0.50 -14.38 21.55
CA LEU A 408 -1.81 -13.78 21.36
C LEU A 408 -1.72 -12.36 20.81
N ARG A 409 -0.73 -11.56 21.23
CA ARG A 409 -0.44 -10.25 20.59
C ARG A 409 -0.08 -10.40 19.12
N ALA A 410 0.65 -11.44 18.75
CA ALA A 410 1.00 -11.72 17.35
C ALA A 410 -0.24 -12.11 16.54
N GLN A 411 -1.13 -12.97 17.09
CA GLN A 411 -2.40 -13.33 16.46
C GLN A 411 -3.31 -12.11 16.26
N ARG A 412 -3.46 -11.26 17.28
CA ARG A 412 -4.21 -9.98 17.15
C ARG A 412 -3.64 -9.10 16.04
N ALA A 413 -2.31 -8.96 16.01
CA ALA A 413 -1.64 -8.16 15.00
C ALA A 413 -1.81 -8.75 13.59
N ASP A 414 -1.79 -10.08 13.45
CA ASP A 414 -2.02 -10.75 12.17
C ASP A 414 -3.44 -10.52 11.66
N LEU A 415 -4.46 -10.74 12.50
CA LEU A 415 -5.86 -10.53 12.15
C LEU A 415 -6.12 -9.10 11.65
N PHE A 416 -5.66 -8.07 12.37
CA PHE A 416 -5.85 -6.69 11.92
C PHE A 416 -4.96 -6.32 10.73
N ARG A 417 -3.78 -6.92 10.56
CA ARG A 417 -2.96 -6.71 9.36
C ARG A 417 -3.65 -7.28 8.11
N ARG A 418 -4.28 -8.45 8.22
CA ARG A 418 -5.12 -9.02 7.15
C ARG A 418 -6.28 -8.08 6.82
N ALA A 419 -6.97 -7.59 7.83
CA ALA A 419 -8.01 -6.59 7.68
C ALA A 419 -7.51 -5.35 6.93
N GLU A 420 -6.36 -4.80 7.33
CA GLU A 420 -5.74 -3.63 6.70
C GLU A 420 -5.37 -3.83 5.22
N HIS A 421 -5.10 -5.06 4.80
CA HIS A 421 -4.82 -5.39 3.41
C HIS A 421 -6.06 -5.88 2.62
N GLY A 422 -7.20 -5.99 3.31
CA GLY A 422 -8.46 -6.50 2.77
C GLY A 422 -8.45 -7.98 2.44
N ASP A 423 -7.69 -8.78 3.21
CA ASP A 423 -7.69 -10.23 3.16
C ASP A 423 -8.92 -10.78 3.91
N ALA A 424 -10.11 -10.60 3.34
CA ALA A 424 -11.36 -11.12 3.91
C ALA A 424 -11.34 -12.65 4.06
N PRO A 425 -10.86 -13.45 3.08
CA PRO A 425 -10.75 -14.90 3.24
C PRO A 425 -9.84 -15.31 4.40
N GLY A 426 -8.71 -14.63 4.60
CA GLY A 426 -7.83 -14.91 5.73
C GLY A 426 -8.42 -14.50 7.08
N VAL A 427 -9.20 -13.41 7.14
CA VAL A 427 -9.95 -13.07 8.37
C VAL A 427 -11.00 -14.13 8.66
N LEU A 428 -11.79 -14.56 7.66
CA LEU A 428 -12.77 -15.63 7.81
C LEU A 428 -12.13 -16.94 8.27
N ALA A 429 -11.04 -17.37 7.63
CA ALA A 429 -10.33 -18.59 8.02
C ALA A 429 -9.82 -18.56 9.47
N LEU A 430 -9.41 -17.38 9.99
CA LEU A 430 -9.06 -17.23 11.42
C LEU A 430 -10.30 -17.35 12.32
N LEU A 431 -11.43 -16.76 11.93
CA LEU A 431 -12.69 -16.89 12.69
C LEU A 431 -13.21 -18.33 12.68
N ASP A 432 -13.08 -19.04 11.57
CA ASP A 432 -13.45 -20.45 11.43
C ASP A 432 -12.52 -21.37 12.22
N ALA A 433 -11.26 -20.96 12.41
CA ALA A 433 -10.32 -21.60 13.34
C ALA A 433 -10.60 -21.28 14.82
N GLY A 434 -11.71 -20.59 15.13
CA GLY A 434 -12.22 -20.36 16.49
C GLY A 434 -11.72 -19.09 17.17
N VAL A 435 -11.00 -18.21 16.46
CA VAL A 435 -10.57 -16.92 17.02
C VAL A 435 -11.79 -16.08 17.42
N ASP A 436 -11.76 -15.51 18.63
CA ASP A 436 -12.87 -14.69 19.15
C ASP A 436 -13.03 -13.39 18.33
N PRO A 437 -14.19 -13.15 17.69
CA PRO A 437 -14.46 -11.98 16.86
C PRO A 437 -14.60 -10.68 17.64
N HIS A 438 -14.71 -10.72 18.98
CA HIS A 438 -14.80 -9.53 19.84
C HIS A 438 -13.45 -8.83 20.04
N VAL A 439 -12.43 -9.22 19.27
CA VAL A 439 -11.09 -8.63 19.33
C VAL A 439 -11.11 -7.11 19.16
N ARG A 440 -10.30 -6.41 19.96
CA ARG A 440 -10.02 -4.98 19.80
C ARG A 440 -8.55 -4.72 19.51
N ASP A 441 -8.27 -3.87 18.52
CA ASP A 441 -6.91 -3.46 18.18
C ASP A 441 -6.32 -2.46 19.19
N GLY A 442 -5.09 -2.04 18.94
CA GLY A 442 -4.39 -1.05 19.76
C GLY A 442 -5.00 0.35 19.73
N ALA A 443 -6.03 0.62 18.94
CA ALA A 443 -6.83 1.84 18.94
C ALA A 443 -8.26 1.61 19.44
N GLY A 444 -8.57 0.42 19.96
CA GLY A 444 -9.91 0.03 20.42
C GLY A 444 -10.91 -0.30 19.30
N ARG A 445 -10.45 -0.43 18.06
CA ARG A 445 -11.29 -0.76 16.92
C ARG A 445 -11.64 -2.25 16.95
N THR A 446 -12.92 -2.55 16.72
CA THR A 446 -13.43 -3.93 16.52
C THR A 446 -13.33 -4.34 15.05
N LEU A 447 -13.67 -5.59 14.73
CA LEU A 447 -13.80 -6.04 13.34
C LEU A 447 -14.81 -5.21 12.53
N LEU A 448 -15.91 -4.77 13.15
CA LEU A 448 -16.92 -3.91 12.50
C LEU A 448 -16.31 -2.59 12.02
N HIS A 449 -15.39 -2.00 12.78
CA HIS A 449 -14.67 -0.78 12.35
C HIS A 449 -13.79 -1.01 11.13
N ALA A 450 -13.29 -2.24 10.95
CA ALA A 450 -12.40 -2.59 9.85
C ALA A 450 -13.12 -3.04 8.57
N LEU A 451 -14.45 -3.21 8.59
CA LEU A 451 -15.22 -3.72 7.44
C LEU A 451 -15.08 -2.86 6.18
N HIS A 452 -14.83 -1.56 6.31
CA HIS A 452 -14.56 -0.70 5.15
C HIS A 452 -13.31 -1.09 4.36
N LEU A 453 -12.43 -1.91 4.92
CA LEU A 453 -11.21 -2.43 4.27
C LEU A 453 -11.42 -3.82 3.67
N LEU A 454 -12.50 -4.50 4.05
CA LEU A 454 -12.76 -5.91 3.80
C LEU A 454 -13.97 -6.11 2.89
N ASP A 455 -14.17 -7.35 2.46
CA ASP A 455 -15.45 -7.74 1.88
C ASP A 455 -16.48 -7.85 3.02
N HIS A 456 -17.39 -6.88 3.06
CA HIS A 456 -18.37 -6.78 4.13
C HIS A 456 -19.58 -7.68 3.90
N GLU A 457 -19.85 -8.13 2.68
CA GLU A 457 -21.01 -8.98 2.39
C GLU A 457 -20.87 -10.34 3.08
N GLU A 458 -19.65 -10.87 3.13
CA GLU A 458 -19.34 -12.11 3.86
C GLU A 458 -19.11 -11.88 5.36
N LEU A 459 -18.39 -10.83 5.73
CA LEU A 459 -17.93 -10.64 7.11
C LEU A 459 -18.95 -9.96 8.04
N LEU A 460 -19.80 -9.07 7.54
CA LEU A 460 -20.78 -8.38 8.39
C LEU A 460 -21.78 -9.39 9.01
N PRO A 461 -22.43 -10.30 8.26
CA PRO A 461 -23.33 -11.28 8.86
C PRO A 461 -22.62 -12.17 9.89
N ARG A 462 -21.39 -12.58 9.59
CA ARG A 462 -20.59 -13.46 10.46
C ARG A 462 -20.23 -12.83 11.79
N VAL A 463 -19.86 -11.54 11.79
CA VAL A 463 -19.49 -10.78 12.99
C VAL A 463 -20.74 -10.41 13.81
N LEU A 464 -21.85 -10.09 13.16
CA LEU A 464 -23.13 -9.85 13.85
C LEU A 464 -23.71 -11.11 14.48
N ALA A 465 -23.62 -12.26 13.80
CA ALA A 465 -24.04 -13.56 14.36
C ALA A 465 -23.25 -13.93 15.63
N ALA A 466 -22.06 -13.37 15.82
CA ALA A 466 -21.27 -13.54 17.04
C ALA A 466 -21.64 -12.56 18.16
N GLY A 467 -22.60 -11.65 17.95
CA GLY A 467 -23.03 -10.67 18.95
C GLY A 467 -22.19 -9.40 19.00
N ALA A 468 -21.50 -9.05 17.91
CA ALA A 468 -20.70 -7.83 17.87
C ALA A 468 -21.56 -6.56 18.06
N ASP A 469 -21.09 -5.69 18.94
CA ASP A 469 -21.75 -4.42 19.27
C ASP A 469 -21.54 -3.37 18.17
N LEU A 470 -22.64 -2.98 17.52
CA LEU A 470 -22.68 -1.93 16.48
C LEU A 470 -22.36 -0.54 17.01
N GLU A 471 -22.48 -0.31 18.31
CA GLU A 471 -22.25 0.97 18.98
C GLU A 471 -20.91 1.03 19.72
N ALA A 472 -20.10 -0.04 19.62
CA ALA A 472 -18.79 -0.10 20.22
C ALA A 472 -17.92 1.07 19.74
N THR A 473 -17.29 1.82 20.66
CA THR A 473 -16.46 2.98 20.30
C THR A 473 -14.97 2.68 20.32
N ASP A 474 -14.24 3.19 19.32
CA ASP A 474 -12.78 3.22 19.34
C ASP A 474 -12.24 4.27 20.35
N ARG A 475 -10.93 4.39 20.51
CA ARG A 475 -10.30 5.40 21.39
C ARG A 475 -10.56 6.85 20.96
N SER A 476 -10.99 7.05 19.73
CA SER A 476 -11.44 8.34 19.22
C SER A 476 -12.94 8.52 19.37
N GLY A 477 -13.63 7.66 20.14
CA GLY A 477 -15.07 7.72 20.39
C GLY A 477 -15.93 7.45 19.14
N ARG A 478 -15.36 6.88 18.09
CA ARG A 478 -16.07 6.65 16.82
C ARG A 478 -16.71 5.27 16.82
N THR A 479 -17.93 5.18 16.32
CA THR A 479 -18.62 3.90 16.06
C THR A 479 -18.16 3.29 14.72
N PRO A 480 -18.47 2.00 14.45
CA PRO A 480 -18.29 1.40 13.13
C PRO A 480 -18.92 2.20 11.98
N LEU A 481 -20.16 2.67 12.15
CA LEU A 481 -20.85 3.48 11.15
C LEU A 481 -20.12 4.81 10.91
N PHE A 482 -19.69 5.48 11.98
CA PHE A 482 -18.90 6.70 11.89
C PHE A 482 -17.59 6.48 11.14
N THR A 483 -16.90 5.37 11.43
CA THR A 483 -15.65 4.99 10.78
C THR A 483 -15.86 4.72 9.29
N ALA A 484 -16.90 3.96 8.91
CA ALA A 484 -17.22 3.69 7.51
C ALA A 484 -17.51 4.99 6.72
N ALA A 485 -18.23 5.94 7.31
CA ALA A 485 -18.49 7.24 6.69
C ALA A 485 -17.20 8.10 6.55
N SER A 486 -16.34 8.11 7.58
CA SER A 486 -15.14 8.95 7.63
C SER A 486 -13.97 8.41 6.79
N GLU A 487 -13.76 7.10 6.80
CA GLU A 487 -12.57 6.43 6.24
C GLU A 487 -12.80 5.82 4.85
N GLY A 488 -13.97 6.08 4.23
CA GLY A 488 -14.21 5.72 2.83
C GLY A 488 -14.77 4.32 2.60
N GLY A 489 -15.56 3.79 3.55
CA GLY A 489 -16.35 2.59 3.33
C GLY A 489 -17.41 2.78 2.25
N SER A 490 -17.77 1.72 1.52
CA SER A 490 -18.76 1.81 0.44
C SER A 490 -20.12 2.27 0.95
N ARG A 491 -20.93 2.84 0.04
CA ARG A 491 -22.34 3.13 0.32
C ARG A 491 -23.09 1.88 0.78
N THR A 492 -22.84 0.74 0.15
CA THR A 492 -23.45 -0.55 0.49
C THR A 492 -23.15 -0.98 1.92
N LEU A 493 -21.91 -0.83 2.39
CA LEU A 493 -21.55 -1.10 3.78
C LEU A 493 -22.29 -0.17 4.75
N VAL A 494 -22.39 1.12 4.42
CA VAL A 494 -23.09 2.09 5.26
C VAL A 494 -24.58 1.76 5.37
N GLU A 495 -25.23 1.44 4.25
CA GLU A 495 -26.63 1.00 4.22
C GLU A 495 -26.82 -0.31 5.00
N ALA A 496 -25.89 -1.27 4.86
CA ALA A 496 -25.95 -2.54 5.59
C ALA A 496 -25.80 -2.38 7.11
N LEU A 497 -24.91 -1.49 7.58
CA LEU A 497 -24.78 -1.18 9.00
C LEU A 497 -26.05 -0.52 9.56
N ILE A 498 -26.67 0.40 8.81
CA ILE A 498 -27.94 1.02 9.19
C ILE A 498 -29.06 -0.02 9.24
N ALA A 499 -29.13 -0.91 8.24
CA ALA A 499 -30.11 -1.99 8.20
C ALA A 499 -29.94 -2.98 9.36
N ALA A 500 -28.70 -3.18 9.83
CA ALA A 500 -28.40 -3.97 11.02
C ALA A 500 -28.74 -3.26 12.34
N GLY A 501 -29.12 -1.97 12.30
CA GLY A 501 -29.56 -1.20 13.47
C GLY A 501 -28.53 -0.23 14.04
N ALA A 502 -27.44 0.09 13.31
CA ALA A 502 -26.46 1.07 13.79
C ALA A 502 -27.09 2.48 13.94
N SER A 503 -26.79 3.14 15.05
CA SER A 503 -27.30 4.46 15.36
C SER A 503 -26.66 5.54 14.47
N ILE A 504 -27.51 6.38 13.88
CA ILE A 504 -27.06 7.55 13.11
C ILE A 504 -26.82 8.79 14.01
N GLY A 505 -27.16 8.68 15.30
CA GLY A 505 -27.10 9.77 16.29
C GLY A 505 -25.74 9.93 16.98
N SER A 506 -24.69 9.24 16.53
CA SER A 506 -23.38 9.28 17.18
C SER A 506 -22.61 10.59 16.89
N VAL A 507 -21.91 11.09 17.90
CA VAL A 507 -20.92 12.18 17.78
C VAL A 507 -19.57 11.73 18.31
N ASP A 508 -18.48 12.13 17.65
CA ASP A 508 -17.14 11.90 18.19
C ASP A 508 -16.86 12.86 19.38
N PRO A 509 -15.76 12.65 20.15
CA PRO A 509 -15.38 13.51 21.27
C PRO A 509 -15.08 14.97 20.89
N SER A 510 -14.94 15.27 19.59
CA SER A 510 -14.80 16.62 19.07
C SER A 510 -16.14 17.25 18.67
N GLY A 511 -17.26 16.60 18.99
CA GLY A 511 -18.61 17.04 18.61
C GLY A 511 -18.88 16.90 17.11
N MET A 512 -18.12 16.09 16.38
CA MET A 512 -18.38 15.86 14.95
C MET A 512 -19.47 14.80 14.81
N SER A 513 -20.56 15.12 14.10
CA SER A 513 -21.61 14.17 13.74
C SER A 513 -21.36 13.51 12.38
N LEU A 514 -22.14 12.48 12.06
CA LEU A 514 -22.11 11.83 10.74
C LEU A 514 -22.38 12.84 9.60
N ALA A 515 -23.31 13.77 9.77
CA ALA A 515 -23.58 14.80 8.76
C ALA A 515 -22.37 15.71 8.54
N HIS A 516 -21.66 16.08 9.61
CA HIS A 516 -20.43 16.87 9.52
C HIS A 516 -19.32 16.11 8.80
N VAL A 517 -19.07 14.85 9.16
CA VAL A 517 -17.99 14.07 8.55
C VAL A 517 -18.28 13.78 7.07
N ILE A 518 -19.51 13.47 6.69
CA ILE A 518 -19.91 13.24 5.28
C ILE A 518 -19.62 14.49 4.43
N LYS A 519 -19.97 15.69 4.94
CA LYS A 519 -19.67 16.96 4.26
C LYS A 519 -18.17 17.22 4.20
N LEU A 520 -17.45 17.10 5.33
CA LEU A 520 -16.01 17.34 5.41
C LEU A 520 -15.23 16.42 4.47
N ARG A 521 -15.64 15.15 4.37
CA ARG A 521 -15.01 14.15 3.51
C ARG A 521 -15.50 14.19 2.06
N ARG A 522 -16.46 15.07 1.72
CA ARG A 522 -17.06 15.20 0.37
C ARG A 522 -17.69 13.90 -0.14
N ARG A 523 -18.35 13.15 0.76
CA ARG A 523 -19.02 11.87 0.48
C ARG A 523 -20.41 12.11 -0.13
N GLY A 524 -20.45 12.50 -1.40
CA GLY A 524 -21.72 12.76 -2.12
C GLY A 524 -22.64 11.55 -2.22
N ASP A 525 -22.05 10.35 -2.27
CA ASP A 525 -22.74 9.06 -2.24
C ASP A 525 -23.54 8.82 -0.94
N LEU A 526 -23.17 9.48 0.15
CA LEU A 526 -23.86 9.41 1.45
C LEU A 526 -24.74 10.64 1.72
N ALA A 527 -25.15 11.38 0.70
CA ALA A 527 -26.06 12.52 0.85
C ALA A 527 -27.35 12.14 1.59
N PHE A 528 -27.91 10.95 1.29
CA PHE A 528 -29.09 10.42 1.96
C PHE A 528 -28.91 10.34 3.49
N LEU A 529 -27.76 9.83 3.95
CA LEU A 529 -27.48 9.67 5.38
C LEU A 529 -27.25 11.03 6.04
N ARG A 530 -26.52 11.93 5.37
CA ARG A 530 -26.33 13.31 5.85
C ARG A 530 -27.65 14.01 6.07
N ASP A 531 -28.55 13.93 5.10
CA ASP A 531 -29.83 14.62 5.13
C ASP A 531 -30.76 13.98 6.17
N ARG A 532 -30.77 12.65 6.25
CA ARG A 532 -31.47 11.90 7.31
C ARG A 532 -31.03 12.29 8.72
N VAL A 533 -29.71 12.38 8.98
CA VAL A 533 -29.17 12.80 10.29
C VAL A 533 -29.63 14.21 10.64
N ARG A 534 -29.66 15.14 9.67
CA ARG A 534 -30.12 16.52 9.92
C ARG A 534 -31.61 16.60 10.23
N THR A 535 -32.42 15.74 9.62
CA THR A 535 -33.86 15.68 9.86
C THR A 535 -34.20 15.01 11.19
N GLU A 536 -33.59 13.85 11.47
CA GLU A 536 -33.90 13.05 12.68
C GLU A 536 -33.19 13.58 13.94
N HIS A 537 -32.05 14.24 13.78
CA HIS A 537 -31.25 14.80 14.89
C HIS A 537 -30.81 16.25 14.58
N PRO A 538 -31.74 17.21 14.57
CA PRO A 538 -31.40 18.61 14.36
C PRO A 538 -30.47 19.11 15.47
N GLY A 539 -29.40 19.84 15.10
CA GLY A 539 -28.40 20.34 16.06
C GLY A 539 -27.42 19.29 16.59
N LEU A 540 -27.37 18.10 16.00
CA LEU A 540 -26.43 17.07 16.41
C LEU A 540 -24.98 17.40 15.99
N GLY A 541 -24.15 17.70 16.98
CA GLY A 541 -22.74 18.06 16.84
C GLY A 541 -22.46 19.51 17.28
N ASP A 542 -21.19 19.92 17.26
CA ASP A 542 -20.74 21.24 17.71
C ASP A 542 -20.81 22.29 16.58
N ASP A 543 -21.45 23.43 16.86
CA ASP A 543 -21.64 24.59 15.97
C ASP A 543 -20.33 25.11 15.36
N ARG A 544 -19.18 24.90 16.01
CA ARG A 544 -17.86 25.30 15.47
C ARG A 544 -17.57 24.67 14.11
N TRP A 545 -18.13 23.50 13.82
CA TRP A 545 -17.99 22.82 12.53
C TRP A 545 -18.86 23.47 11.46
N GLU A 546 -20.01 24.02 11.83
CA GLU A 546 -20.84 24.84 10.93
C GLU A 546 -20.15 26.17 10.60
N ALA A 547 -19.53 26.83 11.59
CA ALA A 547 -18.80 28.08 11.41
C ALA A 547 -17.58 27.92 10.47
N ARG A 548 -16.77 26.85 10.66
CA ARG A 548 -15.62 26.56 9.77
C ARG A 548 -16.03 26.23 8.33
N ALA A 549 -17.19 25.58 8.15
CA ALA A 549 -17.74 25.30 6.83
C ALA A 549 -18.20 26.57 6.10
N ARG A 550 -18.75 27.56 6.82
CA ARG A 550 -19.09 28.88 6.27
C ARG A 550 -17.85 29.63 5.82
N VAL A 551 -16.80 29.71 6.65
CA VAL A 551 -15.52 30.38 6.31
C VAL A 551 -14.82 29.73 5.10
N SER A 552 -14.88 28.40 4.97
CA SER A 552 -14.30 27.71 3.80
C SER A 552 -15.09 27.97 2.51
N ALA A 553 -16.42 28.11 2.59
CA ALA A 553 -17.26 28.46 1.45
C ALA A 553 -17.01 29.92 1.00
N THR A 554 -16.86 30.87 1.93
CA THR A 554 -16.53 32.27 1.61
C THR A 554 -15.15 32.39 0.96
N ARG A 555 -14.17 31.59 1.38
CA ARG A 555 -12.83 31.57 0.75
C ARG A 555 -12.81 30.94 -0.65
N THR A 556 -13.79 30.11 -0.98
CA THR A 556 -13.93 29.54 -2.34
C THR A 556 -14.72 30.49 -3.27
N MET A 557 -15.63 31.29 -2.71
CA MET A 557 -16.35 32.35 -3.44
C MET A 557 -15.49 33.60 -3.69
N ASN A 558 -14.61 33.99 -2.76
CA ASN A 558 -13.70 35.13 -2.96
C ASN A 558 -12.58 34.86 -3.97
N THR A 559 -12.31 33.60 -4.35
CA THR A 559 -11.36 33.27 -5.44
C THR A 559 -12.01 33.29 -6.83
N THR A 560 -13.32 33.48 -6.91
CA THR A 560 -14.06 33.60 -8.19
C THR A 560 -14.52 35.02 -8.51
N ASP A 561 -14.24 36.01 -7.64
CA ASP A 561 -14.79 37.37 -7.78
C ASP A 561 -13.74 38.51 -7.69
N GLU A 562 -12.44 38.19 -7.76
CA GLU A 562 -11.36 39.20 -7.93
C GLU A 562 -10.74 39.12 -9.34
N GLY A 563 -11.61 39.16 -10.36
CA GLY A 563 -11.24 39.07 -11.77
C GLY A 563 -12.03 39.99 -12.69
N THR A 564 -12.56 41.11 -12.20
CA THR A 564 -13.08 42.20 -13.04
C THR A 564 -13.14 43.50 -12.23
N HIS A 565 -12.67 44.60 -12.82
CA HIS A 565 -12.36 45.92 -12.24
C HIS A 565 -10.92 45.99 -11.71
N THR A 566 -9.96 46.67 -12.34
CA THR A 566 -9.97 47.82 -13.27
C THR A 566 -8.74 47.77 -14.16
#